data_AF-A0A1Q7V9C1-F1
#
_entry.id   AF-A0A1Q7V9C1-F1
#
_cell.length_a   1.000
_cell.length_b   1.000
_cell.length_c   1.000
_cell.angle_alpha   90.00
_cell.angle_beta   90.00
_cell.angle_gamma   90.00
#
_symmetry.space_group_name_H-M   'P 1'
#
loop_
_entity.id
_entity.type
_entity.pdbx_description
1 polymer ?
#
loop_
_entity_poly.entity_id
_entity_poly.type
_entity_poly.pdbx_seq_one_letter_code
_entity_poly.pdbx_strand_id
1 'polypeptide(L)'
;MIVCDLCGEVKDCLLKQTEGKEYDICDQCWEPLAQNLRGKGRTVNREIVLLPPPRAAKEGEHEPPETLPGEAPKIWGAANRLTN
;
A
#
# COMPACT_ATOMS: atom_id res chain seq x y z
N MET A 1 -21.43 -20.47 -15.66
CA MET A 1 -20.50 -21.39 -16.34
C MET A 1 -19.52 -20.64 -17.23
N ILE A 2 -18.24 -20.60 -16.84
CA ILE A 2 -17.10 -20.02 -17.57
C ILE A 2 -15.97 -21.05 -17.63
N VAL A 3 -14.95 -20.84 -18.47
CA VAL A 3 -13.80 -21.75 -18.56
C VAL A 3 -12.93 -21.58 -17.31
N CYS A 4 -12.67 -22.67 -16.59
CA CYS A 4 -11.77 -22.67 -15.45
C CYS A 4 -10.31 -22.50 -15.91
N ASP A 5 -9.58 -21.53 -15.35
CA ASP A 5 -8.18 -21.28 -15.69
C ASP A 5 -7.23 -22.44 -15.34
N LEU A 6 -7.65 -23.32 -14.41
CA LEU A 6 -6.84 -24.44 -13.93
C LEU A 6 -7.09 -25.74 -14.70
N CYS A 7 -8.34 -26.10 -14.94
CA CYS A 7 -8.69 -27.37 -15.60
C CYS A 7 -9.14 -27.21 -17.06
N GLY A 8 -9.40 -25.98 -17.53
CA GLY A 8 -9.83 -25.70 -18.91
C GLY A 8 -11.26 -26.15 -19.23
N GLU A 9 -12.03 -26.60 -18.24
CA GLU A 9 -13.41 -27.07 -18.43
C GLU A 9 -14.41 -25.93 -18.19
N VAL A 10 -15.52 -25.93 -18.94
CA VAL A 10 -16.64 -25.00 -18.73
C VAL A 10 -17.41 -25.45 -17.49
N LYS A 11 -17.27 -24.70 -16.39
CA LYS A 11 -17.89 -24.99 -15.09
C LYS A 11 -18.37 -23.72 -14.42
N ASP A 12 -19.15 -23.86 -13.36
CA ASP A 12 -19.42 -22.75 -12.46
C ASP A 12 -18.16 -22.45 -11.65
N CYS A 13 -17.46 -21.41 -12.11
CA CYS A 13 -16.25 -20.89 -11.49
C CYS A 13 -16.58 -19.59 -10.75
N LEU A 14 -15.80 -19.33 -9.70
CA LEU A 14 -15.87 -18.10 -8.93
C LEU A 14 -14.57 -17.32 -9.13
N LEU A 15 -14.66 -16.00 -9.19
CA LEU A 15 -13.50 -15.12 -9.21
C LEU A 15 -12.75 -15.26 -7.88
N LYS A 16 -11.50 -15.69 -7.91
CA LYS A 16 -10.61 -15.81 -6.76
C LYS A 16 -9.39 -14.92 -6.96
N GLN A 17 -8.96 -14.26 -5.89
CA GLN A 17 -7.74 -13.48 -5.89
C GLN A 17 -6.62 -14.23 -5.16
N THR A 18 -5.50 -14.48 -5.84
CA THR A 18 -4.30 -15.13 -5.29
C THR A 18 -3.06 -14.37 -5.75
N GLU A 19 -2.12 -14.09 -4.83
CA GLU A 19 -0.88 -13.35 -5.14
C GLU A 19 -1.09 -12.02 -5.90
N GLY A 20 -2.21 -11.33 -5.65
CA GLY A 20 -2.55 -10.07 -6.32
C GLY A 20 -3.05 -10.21 -7.76
N LYS A 21 -3.37 -11.43 -8.20
CA LYS A 21 -3.96 -11.73 -9.50
C LYS A 21 -5.35 -12.35 -9.32
N GLU A 22 -6.22 -12.11 -10.28
CA GLU A 22 -7.59 -12.64 -10.30
C GLU A 22 -7.68 -13.81 -11.28
N TYR A 23 -8.38 -14.87 -10.88
CA TYR A 23 -8.53 -16.11 -11.62
C TYR A 23 -9.96 -16.64 -11.52
N ASP A 24 -10.44 -17.23 -12.59
CA ASP A 24 -11.72 -17.93 -12.65
C ASP A 24 -11.50 -19.42 -12.35
N ILE A 25 -11.81 -19.83 -11.12
CA ILE A 25 -11.50 -21.17 -10.62
C ILE A 25 -12.77 -21.87 -10.14
N CYS A 26 -12.97 -23.12 -10.57
CA CYS A 26 -14.04 -23.98 -10.07
C CYS A 26 -13.73 -24.54 -8.67
N ASP A 27 -14.76 -24.89 -7.91
CA ASP A 27 -14.61 -25.36 -6.52
C ASP A 27 -13.70 -26.59 -6.38
N GLN A 28 -13.76 -27.52 -7.34
CA GLN A 28 -12.90 -28.70 -7.36
C GLN A 28 -11.40 -28.36 -7.44
N CYS A 29 -11.05 -27.31 -8.19
CA CYS A 29 -9.67 -26.84 -8.30
C CYS A 29 -9.29 -25.92 -7.13
N TRP A 30 -10.26 -25.19 -6.56
CA TRP A 30 -10.03 -24.29 -5.43
C TRP A 30 -9.75 -25.04 -4.12
N GLU A 31 -10.44 -26.13 -3.83
CA GLU A 31 -10.31 -26.91 -2.59
C GLU A 31 -8.84 -27.29 -2.25
N PRO A 32 -8.07 -27.96 -3.15
CA PRO A 32 -6.67 -28.27 -2.87
C PRO A 32 -5.79 -27.02 -2.83
N LEU A 33 -6.12 -25.99 -3.61
CA LEU A 33 -5.37 -24.74 -3.62
C LEU A 33 -5.51 -24.00 -2.29
N ALA A 34 -6.73 -23.91 -1.76
CA ALA A 34 -7.06 -23.30 -0.48
C ALA A 34 -6.40 -24.03 0.70
N GLN A 35 -6.23 -25.35 0.61
CA GLN A 35 -5.49 -26.12 1.61
C GLN A 35 -3.98 -25.79 1.60
N ASN A 36 -3.37 -25.62 0.42
CA ASN A 36 -1.97 -25.24 0.28
C ASN A 36 -1.72 -23.77 0.65
N LEU A 37 -2.63 -22.87 0.26
CA LEU A 37 -2.58 -21.43 0.59
C LEU A 37 -2.83 -21.17 2.08
N ARG A 38 -3.58 -22.04 2.76
CA ARG A 38 -3.67 -22.06 4.23
C ARG A 38 -2.36 -22.44 4.92
N GLY A 39 -1.31 -22.76 4.16
CA GLY A 39 -0.02 -23.28 4.59
C GLY A 39 0.36 -22.95 6.02
N LYS A 40 0.56 -24.02 6.81
CA LYS A 40 1.22 -24.11 8.13
C LYS A 40 1.79 -22.75 8.55
N GLY A 41 0.99 -21.98 9.27
CA GLY A 41 1.33 -20.60 9.63
C GLY A 41 2.79 -20.52 10.04
N ARG A 42 3.59 -19.71 9.34
CA ARG A 42 4.96 -19.42 9.79
C ARG A 42 4.80 -19.01 11.24
N THR A 43 5.35 -19.77 12.19
CA THR A 43 5.43 -19.34 13.57
C THR A 43 6.15 -18.01 13.52
N VAL A 44 5.42 -16.90 13.66
CA VAL A 44 5.99 -15.57 13.61
C VAL A 44 6.72 -15.37 14.94
N ASN A 45 7.87 -16.03 15.09
CA ASN A 45 8.92 -15.58 15.99
C ASN A 45 9.60 -14.37 15.30
N ARG A 46 8.82 -13.33 14.96
CA ARG A 46 9.42 -12.01 14.80
C ARG A 46 9.66 -11.54 16.23
N GLU A 47 10.90 -11.62 16.67
CA GLU A 47 11.36 -10.74 17.73
C GLU A 47 11.10 -9.30 17.23
N ILE A 48 9.99 -8.73 17.68
CA ILE A 48 9.61 -7.37 17.33
C ILE A 48 10.50 -6.50 18.21
N VAL A 49 11.58 -5.97 17.63
CA VAL A 49 12.34 -4.91 18.30
C VAL A 49 11.43 -3.70 18.33
N LEU A 50 10.77 -3.49 19.48
CA LEU A 50 10.02 -2.28 19.77
C LEU A 50 11.02 -1.14 19.82
N LEU A 51 11.12 -0.39 18.72
CA LEU A 51 11.83 0.89 18.73
C LEU A 51 11.14 1.79 19.77
N PRO A 52 11.92 2.49 20.60
CA PRO A 52 11.34 3.45 21.54
C PRO A 52 10.51 4.48 20.75
N PRO A 53 9.41 5.00 21.35
CA PRO A 53 8.60 6.02 20.70
C PRO A 53 9.49 7.17 20.24
N PRO A 54 9.34 7.65 18.99
CA PRO A 54 10.02 8.86 18.57
C PRO A 54 9.67 9.97 19.56
N ARG A 55 10.68 10.70 20.03
CA ARG A 55 10.47 11.86 20.91
C ARG A 55 9.45 12.75 20.23
N ALA A 56 8.40 13.13 20.95
CA ALA A 56 7.40 14.07 20.45
C ALA A 56 8.15 15.23 19.79
N ALA A 57 7.93 15.40 18.47
CA ALA A 57 8.33 16.63 17.81
C ALA A 57 7.67 17.73 18.63
N LYS A 58 8.46 18.60 19.22
CA LYS A 58 7.90 19.84 19.72
C LYS A 58 7.31 20.52 18.50
N GLU A 59 5.99 20.66 18.47
CA GLU A 59 5.33 21.69 17.68
C GLU A 59 5.88 23.02 18.19
N GLY A 60 7.02 23.41 17.63
CA GLY A 60 7.72 24.66 17.89
C GLY A 60 7.48 25.56 16.70
N GLU A 61 6.48 26.42 16.86
CA GLU A 61 6.51 27.85 16.51
C GLU A 61 7.20 28.20 15.19
N HIS A 62 6.38 28.66 14.24
CA HIS A 62 6.79 29.42 13.06
C HIS A 62 7.78 30.54 13.42
N GLU A 63 9.07 30.34 13.14
CA GLU A 63 10.01 31.44 12.95
C GLU A 63 10.77 31.19 11.63
N PRO A 64 10.70 32.09 10.63
CA PRO A 64 11.47 31.93 9.41
C PRO A 64 12.98 32.03 9.73
N PRO A 65 13.85 31.23 9.08
CA PRO A 65 15.29 31.35 9.30
C PRO A 65 15.75 32.76 8.91
N GLU A 66 16.48 33.44 9.78
CA GLU A 66 17.18 34.67 9.44
C GLU A 66 18.05 34.43 8.20
N THR A 67 17.81 35.18 7.13
CA THR A 67 18.65 35.15 5.93
C THR A 67 20.01 35.78 6.26
N LEU A 68 21.09 35.03 6.04
CA LEU A 68 22.46 35.47 6.29
C LEU A 68 22.82 36.70 5.42
N PRO A 69 23.71 37.60 5.89
CA PRO A 69 24.09 38.79 5.13
C PRO A 69 24.93 38.38 3.92
N GLY A 70 24.35 38.50 2.72
CA GLY A 70 25.06 38.25 1.45
C GLY A 70 24.26 37.53 0.36
N GLU A 71 23.06 37.03 0.65
CA GLU A 71 22.20 36.41 -0.38
C GLU A 71 21.19 37.40 -0.99
N ALA A 72 20.93 37.23 -2.29
CA ALA A 72 19.94 38.03 -3.00
C ALA A 72 18.53 37.78 -2.43
N PRO A 73 17.70 38.83 -2.25
CA PRO A 73 16.38 38.67 -1.66
C PRO A 73 15.49 37.77 -2.52
N LYS A 74 14.85 36.79 -1.89
CA LYS A 74 13.91 35.88 -2.54
C LYS A 74 12.55 36.59 -2.67
N ILE A 75 12.30 37.19 -3.82
CA ILE A 75 11.01 37.79 -4.18
C ILE A 75 9.95 36.69 -4.35
N TRP A 76 8.95 36.69 -3.48
CA TRP A 76 7.73 35.90 -3.66
C TRP A 76 6.76 36.73 -4.50
N GLY A 77 6.62 36.41 -5.77
CA GLY A 77 5.67 37.08 -6.67
C GLY A 77 4.23 36.74 -6.29
N ALA A 78 3.55 37.65 -5.61
CA ALA A 78 2.10 37.62 -5.47
C ALA A 78 1.45 38.13 -6.76
N ALA A 79 0.97 37.22 -7.61
CA ALA A 79 0.09 37.59 -8.73
C ALA A 79 -1.37 37.40 -8.31
N ASN A 80 -1.94 38.44 -7.68
CA ASN A 80 -3.38 38.58 -7.56
C ASN A 80 -3.94 39.16 -8.87
N ARG A 81 -4.89 38.46 -9.52
CA ARG A 81 -6.25 38.95 -9.86
C ARG A 81 -6.92 38.06 -10.91
N LEU A 82 -7.97 37.36 -10.47
CA LEU A 82 -9.07 36.90 -11.32
C LEU A 82 -9.78 38.13 -11.91
N THR A 83 -9.83 38.22 -13.24
CA THR A 83 -10.85 38.98 -13.99
C THR A 83 -11.04 38.36 -15.36
N ASN A 84 -12.12 37.59 -15.53
CA ASN A 84 -13.08 37.74 -16.63
C ASN A 84 -14.37 36.98 -16.25
#